data_AF-A0A813JGU4-F1
#
_entry.id   AF-A0A813JGU4-F1
#
_cell.length_a   1.000
_cell.length_b   1.000
_cell.length_c   1.000
_cell.angle_alpha   90.00
_cell.angle_beta   90.00
_cell.angle_gamma   90.00
#
_symmetry.space_group_name_H-M   'P 1'
#
loop_
_entity.id
_entity.type
_entity.pdbx_description
1 polymer ?
#
loop_
_entity_poly.entity_id
_entity_poly.type
_entity_poly.pdbx_seq_one_letter_code
_entity_poly.pdbx_strand_id
1 'polypeptide(L)'
;MISSEWGHPDCFTKGFNPADVAEGKYGSKLYIWDWAKKSMIQEIDVGQGSIPLEVRFFHDPEKATGFVGCALSSELRRIFRHPGTAGGEEQRLWDTECVVKVPAIPVEGWCLPEMPALITDFCISLDDRFVYLSCWLHGDVRQYKVSDDGREMKLVGQVFLGGLLKKGGPVRRLDGGEAPEPLFVKGVEIQGGSQMLQLSLDGRRLFVSTSLFSSWDLQFYPDMASKGAQLLQLDVDTENGGLQLNQDFLVDFGTEPFGPALCHEMRLRGGDSTSDIWL
;
A
#
# COMPACT_ATOMS: atom_id res chain seq x y z
N MET A 1 19.81 6.26 3.94
CA MET A 1 18.78 5.20 4.05
C MET A 1 17.68 5.69 4.96
N ILE A 2 16.42 5.29 4.70
CA ILE A 2 15.29 5.51 5.61
C ILE A 2 14.70 4.15 5.98
N SER A 3 14.32 3.95 7.25
CA SER A 3 13.56 2.79 7.70
C SER A 3 12.30 3.22 8.43
N SER A 4 11.32 2.33 8.52
CA SER A 4 9.97 2.57 9.05
C SER A 4 9.59 1.55 10.13
N GLU A 5 8.34 1.58 10.60
CA GLU A 5 7.86 0.78 11.72
C GLU A 5 6.48 0.17 11.42
N TRP A 6 6.35 -1.15 11.61
CA TRP A 6 5.02 -1.78 11.63
C TRP A 6 4.42 -1.78 13.05
N GLY A 7 4.95 -2.63 13.94
CA GLY A 7 4.44 -2.78 15.31
C GLY A 7 5.17 -3.89 16.05
N HIS A 8 4.83 -4.05 17.33
CA HIS A 8 5.42 -5.08 18.17
C HIS A 8 5.02 -6.48 17.68
N PRO A 9 5.97 -7.43 17.49
CA PRO A 9 5.66 -8.78 17.01
C PRO A 9 4.58 -9.51 17.81
N ASP A 10 4.60 -9.42 19.14
CA ASP A 10 3.59 -10.06 20.00
C ASP A 10 2.16 -9.52 19.82
N CYS A 11 1.99 -8.41 19.11
CA CYS A 11 0.71 -7.80 18.80
C CYS A 11 0.28 -8.15 17.38
N PHE A 12 1.01 -7.69 16.37
CA PHE A 12 0.54 -7.85 14.98
C PHE A 12 0.47 -9.32 14.54
N THR A 13 1.27 -10.21 15.13
CA THR A 13 1.22 -11.65 14.78
C THR A 13 -0.07 -12.34 15.23
N LYS A 14 -0.81 -11.76 16.19
CA LYS A 14 -2.07 -12.33 16.74
C LYS A 14 -3.33 -11.74 16.10
N GLY A 15 -3.18 -10.90 15.08
CA GLY A 15 -4.25 -10.11 14.49
C GLY A 15 -4.25 -8.66 14.98
N PHE A 16 -5.02 -7.82 14.31
CA PHE A 16 -5.18 -6.42 14.64
C PHE A 16 -6.10 -6.23 15.85
N ASN A 17 -5.62 -5.45 16.83
CA ASN A 17 -6.38 -5.05 18.00
C ASN A 17 -6.27 -3.53 18.21
N PRO A 18 -7.39 -2.78 18.16
CA PRO A 18 -7.39 -1.34 18.41
C PRO A 18 -6.79 -0.92 19.76
N ALA A 19 -6.89 -1.76 20.80
CA ALA A 19 -6.30 -1.47 22.10
C ALA A 19 -4.77 -1.38 22.05
N ASP A 20 -4.12 -2.22 21.23
CA ASP A 20 -2.67 -2.20 21.05
C ASP A 20 -2.21 -0.90 20.35
N VAL A 21 -3.07 -0.28 19.53
CA VAL A 21 -2.81 1.04 18.94
C VAL A 21 -2.78 2.12 20.02
N ALA A 22 -3.78 2.13 20.91
CA ALA A 22 -3.87 3.08 22.02
C ALA A 22 -2.71 2.93 23.01
N GLU A 23 -2.20 1.71 23.19
CA GLU A 23 -1.02 1.40 24.02
C GLU A 23 0.32 1.73 23.34
N GLY A 24 0.31 2.24 22.10
CA GLY A 24 1.52 2.64 21.38
C GLY A 24 2.34 1.46 20.86
N LYS A 25 1.73 0.29 20.67
CA LYS A 25 2.42 -0.92 20.17
C LYS A 25 2.51 -1.01 18.65
N TYR A 26 1.83 -0.11 17.94
CA TYR A 26 1.95 0.07 16.49
C TYR A 26 2.81 1.29 16.17
N GLY A 27 3.62 1.16 15.12
CA GLY A 27 4.62 2.13 14.71
C GLY A 27 4.05 3.49 14.33
N SER A 28 4.85 4.53 14.53
CA SER A 28 4.53 5.91 14.19
C SER A 28 5.71 6.70 13.65
N LYS A 29 6.87 6.07 13.45
CA LYS A 29 8.11 6.77 13.14
C LYS A 29 8.78 6.30 11.87
N LEU A 30 9.56 7.22 11.31
CA LEU A 30 10.63 6.96 10.36
C LEU A 30 11.98 7.27 10.99
N TYR A 31 12.99 6.54 10.55
CA TYR A 31 14.37 6.72 10.98
C TYR A 31 15.25 7.05 9.79
N ILE A 32 15.98 8.15 9.88
CA ILE A 32 16.93 8.58 8.85
C ILE A 32 18.32 8.13 9.27
N TRP A 33 19.04 7.52 8.33
CA TRP A 33 20.36 6.95 8.57
C TRP A 33 21.41 7.56 7.64
N ASP A 34 22.54 7.94 8.23
CA ASP A 34 23.80 8.10 7.51
C ASP A 34 24.31 6.68 7.19
N TRP A 35 24.21 6.29 5.92
CA TRP A 35 24.56 4.95 5.47
C TRP A 35 26.05 4.65 5.60
N ALA A 36 26.91 5.64 5.33
CA ALA A 36 28.36 5.47 5.41
C ALA A 36 28.82 5.30 6.86
N LYS A 37 28.24 6.09 7.77
CA LYS A 37 28.57 6.03 9.21
C LYS A 37 27.81 4.97 9.98
N LYS A 38 26.78 4.36 9.37
CA LYS A 38 25.89 3.37 10.00
C LYS A 38 25.26 3.89 11.29
N SER A 39 24.83 5.15 11.28
CA SER A 39 24.25 5.83 12.44
C SER A 39 22.92 6.47 12.09
N MET A 40 21.93 6.34 12.99
CA MET A 40 20.69 7.11 12.91
C MET A 40 20.98 8.58 13.20
N ILE A 41 20.48 9.47 12.34
CA ILE A 41 20.74 10.91 12.40
C ILE A 41 19.47 11.72 12.66
N GLN A 42 18.30 11.13 12.50
CA GLN A 42 17.03 11.81 12.73
C GLN A 42 15.88 10.80 12.90
N GLU A 43 14.95 11.11 13.80
CA GLU A 43 13.64 10.46 13.89
C GLU A 43 12.56 11.42 13.35
N ILE A 44 11.55 10.89 12.68
CA ILE A 44 10.38 11.65 12.24
C ILE A 44 9.12 10.92 12.71
N ASP A 45 8.31 11.58 13.53
CA ASP A 45 6.96 11.10 13.86
C ASP A 45 5.99 11.43 12.71
N VAL A 46 5.31 10.41 12.21
CA VAL A 46 4.31 10.50 11.13
C VAL A 46 2.88 10.30 11.62
N GLY A 47 2.67 10.26 12.94
CA GLY A 47 1.38 10.16 13.60
C GLY A 47 1.24 8.85 14.38
N GLN A 48 0.74 8.94 15.62
CA GLN A 48 0.57 7.79 16.51
C GLN A 48 -0.23 6.66 15.84
N GLY A 49 0.33 5.45 15.86
CA GLY A 49 -0.33 4.26 15.32
C GLY A 49 -0.60 4.32 13.82
N SER A 50 0.11 5.16 13.07
CA SER A 50 -0.08 5.32 11.62
C SER A 50 0.33 4.10 10.82
N ILE A 51 1.18 3.23 11.39
CA ILE A 51 1.74 2.02 10.74
C ILE A 51 2.43 2.40 9.42
N PRO A 52 3.55 3.15 9.47
CA PRO A 52 4.35 3.42 8.28
C PRO A 52 5.00 2.12 7.79
N LEU A 53 4.48 1.57 6.69
CA LEU A 53 5.00 0.34 6.09
C LEU A 53 6.07 0.68 5.06
N GLU A 54 5.66 0.74 3.81
CA GLU A 54 6.58 0.83 2.69
C GLU A 54 7.16 2.22 2.54
N VAL A 55 8.46 2.29 2.26
CA VAL A 55 9.18 3.53 1.95
C VAL A 55 9.76 3.39 0.54
N ARG A 56 9.37 4.28 -0.37
CA ARG A 56 9.87 4.27 -1.75
C ARG A 56 10.27 5.67 -2.18
N PHE A 57 11.47 5.78 -2.73
CA PHE A 57 11.97 7.02 -3.30
C PHE A 57 11.58 7.12 -4.77
N PHE A 58 11.56 8.34 -5.28
CA PHE A 58 11.64 8.52 -6.73
C PHE A 58 12.85 7.76 -7.27
N HIS A 59 12.71 7.25 -8.48
CA HIS A 59 13.72 6.45 -9.17
C HIS A 59 14.86 7.32 -9.68
N ASP A 60 14.58 8.59 -10.00
CA ASP A 60 15.61 9.57 -10.32
C ASP A 60 16.55 9.81 -9.11
N PRO A 61 17.82 9.38 -9.18
CA PRO A 61 18.75 9.47 -8.06
C PRO A 61 19.14 10.92 -7.72
N GLU A 62 18.87 11.89 -8.60
CA GLU A 62 19.11 13.31 -8.32
C GLU A 62 18.02 13.89 -7.39
N LYS A 63 16.88 13.21 -7.25
CA LYS A 63 15.76 13.65 -6.40
C LYS A 63 15.87 13.10 -4.99
N ALA A 64 16.08 13.99 -4.03
CA ALA A 64 15.99 13.67 -2.59
C ALA A 64 14.53 13.68 -2.06
N THR A 65 13.64 13.00 -2.79
CA THR A 65 12.20 12.91 -2.50
C THR A 65 11.75 11.45 -2.57
N GLY A 66 10.92 11.05 -1.62
CA GLY A 66 10.26 9.76 -1.59
C GLY A 66 8.92 9.83 -0.88
N PHE A 67 8.36 8.66 -0.56
CA PHE A 67 7.07 8.54 0.09
C PHE A 67 7.08 7.40 1.11
N VAL A 68 6.17 7.50 2.07
CA VAL A 68 5.79 6.39 2.95
C VAL A 68 4.28 6.18 2.89
N GLY A 69 3.87 4.91 2.84
CA GLY A 69 2.48 4.50 3.06
C GLY A 69 2.22 4.28 4.54
N CYS A 70 1.38 5.12 5.14
CA CYS A 70 0.89 4.95 6.51
C CYS A 70 -0.44 4.17 6.47
N ALA A 71 -0.38 2.88 6.79
CA ALA A 71 -1.49 1.97 6.57
C ALA A 71 -2.74 2.36 7.35
N LEU A 72 -2.65 2.46 8.68
CA LEU A 72 -3.85 2.66 9.50
C LEU A 72 -4.48 4.04 9.30
N SER A 73 -3.66 5.08 9.16
CA SER A 73 -4.16 6.44 8.87
C SER A 73 -4.61 6.60 7.41
N SER A 74 -4.30 5.65 6.54
CA SER A 74 -4.60 5.69 5.10
C SER A 74 -4.03 6.94 4.43
N GLU A 75 -2.79 7.28 4.78
CA GLU A 75 -2.07 8.43 4.24
C GLU A 75 -0.86 7.99 3.42
N LEU A 76 -0.67 8.60 2.25
CA LEU A 76 0.63 8.65 1.59
C LEU A 76 1.30 9.96 2.00
N ARG A 77 2.48 9.85 2.62
CA ARG A 77 3.25 11.03 3.05
C ARG A 77 4.51 11.16 2.20
N ARG A 78 4.73 12.35 1.63
CA ARG A 78 5.97 12.68 0.94
C ARG A 78 7.07 12.89 1.97
N ILE A 79 8.23 12.28 1.75
CA ILE A 79 9.47 12.47 2.48
C ILE A 79 10.38 13.32 1.60
N PHE A 80 10.94 14.40 2.12
CA PHE A 80 11.80 15.28 1.33
C PHE A 80 12.92 15.88 2.15
N ARG A 81 14.05 16.13 1.49
CA ARG A 81 15.20 16.82 2.09
C ARG A 81 15.05 18.33 1.94
N HIS A 82 15.37 19.09 2.98
CA HIS A 82 15.42 20.54 2.86
C HIS A 82 16.59 21.00 1.97
N PRO A 83 16.36 21.93 1.03
CA PRO A 83 17.45 22.56 0.28
C PRO A 83 18.21 23.52 1.19
N GLY A 84 19.39 23.13 1.69
CA GLY A 84 20.34 24.08 2.29
C GLY A 84 21.06 23.73 3.60
N THR A 85 21.56 22.51 3.81
CA THR A 85 22.36 22.22 5.03
C THR A 85 23.67 21.48 4.75
N ALA A 86 24.59 22.18 4.09
CA ALA A 86 26.03 21.96 4.25
C ALA A 86 26.55 23.04 5.20
N GLY A 87 26.28 22.92 6.50
CA GLY A 87 26.80 23.86 7.49
C GLY A 87 26.02 23.95 8.79
N GLY A 88 26.46 23.20 9.80
CA GLY A 88 26.73 23.79 11.11
C GLY A 88 25.65 23.98 12.18
N GLU A 89 24.36 23.69 11.95
CA GLU A 89 23.35 23.73 13.03
C GLU A 89 22.45 22.48 13.06
N GLU A 90 21.93 22.15 14.24
CA GLU A 90 20.97 21.06 14.56
C GLU A 90 19.61 21.24 13.85
N GLN A 91 19.60 21.44 12.54
CA GLN A 91 18.37 21.58 11.76
C GLN A 91 17.95 20.24 11.17
N ARG A 92 16.64 19.98 11.28
CA ARG A 92 15.94 18.84 10.70
C ARG A 92 16.31 18.69 9.22
N LEU A 93 16.96 17.58 8.86
CA LEU A 93 17.48 17.35 7.51
C LEU A 93 16.39 16.91 6.54
N TRP A 94 15.45 16.12 7.04
CA TRP A 94 14.33 15.53 6.30
C TRP A 94 13.00 15.90 6.94
N ASP A 95 11.98 16.15 6.15
CA ASP A 95 10.62 16.37 6.64
C ASP A 95 9.62 15.50 5.89
N THR A 96 8.40 15.43 6.42
CA THR A 96 7.29 14.70 5.83
C THR A 96 6.02 15.54 5.80
N GLU A 97 5.28 15.46 4.70
CA GLU A 97 3.94 16.05 4.58
C GLU A 97 2.95 15.04 3.99
N CYS A 98 1.69 15.06 4.42
CA CYS A 98 0.65 14.23 3.81
C CYS A 98 0.28 14.78 2.43
N VAL A 99 0.40 13.95 1.39
CA VAL A 99 0.10 14.31 0.00
C VAL A 99 -1.13 13.59 -0.55
N VAL A 100 -1.48 12.44 0.02
CA VAL A 100 -2.76 11.75 -0.23
C VAL A 100 -3.32 11.27 1.09
N LYS A 101 -4.61 11.51 1.32
CA LYS A 101 -5.38 10.87 2.39
C LYS A 101 -6.60 10.20 1.79
N VAL A 102 -6.67 8.88 1.90
CA VAL A 102 -7.88 8.15 1.54
C VAL A 102 -8.84 8.21 2.73
N PRO A 103 -10.04 8.80 2.57
CA PRO A 103 -10.96 8.94 3.68
C PRO A 103 -11.45 7.58 4.17
N ALA A 104 -11.58 7.43 5.49
CA ALA A 104 -12.29 6.30 6.06
C ALA A 104 -13.77 6.38 5.68
N ILE A 105 -14.41 5.22 5.56
CA ILE A 105 -15.81 5.12 5.16
C ILE A 105 -16.65 4.74 6.37
N PRO A 106 -17.70 5.50 6.73
CA PRO A 106 -18.67 5.08 7.72
C PRO A 106 -19.32 3.74 7.32
N VAL A 107 -19.33 2.77 8.22
CA VAL A 107 -19.76 1.39 7.93
C VAL A 107 -20.58 0.77 9.06
N GLU A 108 -21.36 -0.25 8.70
CA GLU A 108 -21.97 -1.23 9.61
C GLU A 108 -21.38 -2.62 9.35
N GLY A 109 -21.34 -3.49 10.37
CA GLY A 109 -20.76 -4.84 10.26
C GLY A 109 -19.24 -4.89 10.43
N TRP A 110 -18.64 -3.80 10.92
CA TRP A 110 -17.21 -3.64 11.18
C TRP A 110 -16.96 -3.37 12.68
N CYS A 111 -15.73 -3.58 13.14
CA CYS A 111 -15.36 -3.41 14.56
C CYS A 111 -15.33 -1.94 15.04
N LEU A 112 -15.28 -0.98 14.11
CA LEU A 112 -15.29 0.46 14.37
C LEU A 112 -16.39 1.16 13.54
N PRO A 113 -16.80 2.40 13.89
CA PRO A 113 -17.80 3.14 13.11
C PRO A 113 -17.36 3.51 11.69
N GLU A 114 -16.04 3.66 11.48
CA GLU A 114 -15.44 4.01 10.20
C GLU A 114 -14.35 2.99 9.85
N MET A 115 -14.29 2.60 8.58
CA MET A 115 -13.30 1.67 8.06
C MET A 115 -12.23 2.41 7.25
N PRO A 116 -10.95 2.37 7.67
CA PRO A 116 -9.87 2.96 6.90
C PRO A 116 -9.65 2.20 5.59
N ALA A 117 -8.99 2.83 4.63
CA ALA A 117 -8.59 2.18 3.39
C ALA A 117 -7.54 1.10 3.61
N LEU A 118 -6.68 1.34 4.61
CA LEU A 118 -5.51 0.54 4.93
C LEU A 118 -4.54 0.48 3.75
N ILE A 119 -3.81 1.58 3.53
CA ILE A 119 -2.80 1.64 2.45
C ILE A 119 -1.63 0.74 2.84
N THR A 120 -1.63 -0.49 2.35
CA THR A 120 -0.64 -1.51 2.75
C THR A 120 0.60 -1.49 1.87
N ASP A 121 0.43 -1.11 0.61
CA ASP A 121 1.52 -1.07 -0.36
C ASP A 121 1.29 0.04 -1.40
N PHE A 122 2.35 0.41 -2.10
CA PHE A 122 2.28 1.30 -3.25
C PHE A 122 3.37 0.98 -4.30
N CYS A 123 3.34 1.60 -5.46
CA CYS A 123 4.45 1.55 -6.42
C CYS A 123 4.64 2.93 -7.05
N ILE A 124 5.85 3.21 -7.52
CA ILE A 124 6.15 4.42 -8.30
C ILE A 124 6.56 3.96 -9.70
N SER A 125 6.02 4.55 -10.76
CA SER A 125 6.46 4.25 -12.13
C SER A 125 7.91 4.69 -12.33
N LEU A 126 8.69 3.96 -13.16
CA LEU A 126 10.12 4.26 -13.35
C LEU A 126 10.43 5.67 -13.88
N ASP A 127 9.47 6.31 -14.52
CA ASP A 127 9.56 7.70 -14.98
C ASP A 127 9.12 8.72 -13.92
N ASP A 128 8.85 8.28 -12.68
CA ASP A 128 8.38 9.07 -11.53
C ASP A 128 7.06 9.84 -11.73
N ARG A 129 6.31 9.53 -12.79
CA ARG A 129 5.09 10.25 -13.16
C ARG A 129 3.84 9.74 -12.46
N PHE A 130 3.85 8.52 -11.96
CA PHE A 130 2.68 7.88 -11.35
C PHE A 130 3.01 7.15 -10.04
N VAL A 131 2.08 7.25 -9.09
CA VAL A 131 2.04 6.44 -7.86
C VAL A 131 0.80 5.57 -7.88
N TYR A 132 0.94 4.30 -7.53
CA TYR A 132 -0.16 3.33 -7.42
C TYR A 132 -0.32 2.95 -5.96
N LEU A 133 -1.51 3.13 -5.37
CA LEU A 133 -1.79 2.78 -3.97
C LEU A 133 -2.67 1.56 -3.88
N SER A 134 -2.37 0.69 -2.91
CA SER A 134 -3.17 -0.50 -2.61
C SER A 134 -3.95 -0.30 -1.31
N CYS A 135 -5.28 -0.18 -1.41
CA CYS A 135 -6.17 0.04 -0.26
C CYS A 135 -6.81 -1.29 0.16
N TRP A 136 -6.16 -2.01 1.06
CA TRP A 136 -6.48 -3.42 1.30
C TRP A 136 -7.90 -3.65 1.82
N LEU A 137 -8.34 -2.89 2.84
CA LEU A 137 -9.68 -3.08 3.41
C LEU A 137 -10.80 -2.61 2.47
N HIS A 138 -10.58 -1.48 1.78
CA HIS A 138 -11.52 -0.99 0.77
C HIS A 138 -11.55 -1.90 -0.46
N GLY A 139 -10.44 -2.57 -0.75
CA GLY A 139 -10.25 -3.48 -1.86
C GLY A 139 -10.00 -2.78 -3.18
N ASP A 140 -9.41 -1.59 -3.19
CA ASP A 140 -9.18 -0.83 -4.42
C ASP A 140 -7.72 -0.42 -4.64
N VAL A 141 -7.33 -0.44 -5.92
CA VAL A 141 -6.06 0.13 -6.38
C VAL A 141 -6.34 1.50 -6.99
N ARG A 142 -5.52 2.48 -6.62
CA ARG A 142 -5.63 3.86 -7.11
C ARG A 142 -4.36 4.28 -7.83
N GLN A 143 -4.51 4.97 -8.96
CA GLN A 143 -3.40 5.58 -9.69
C GLN A 143 -3.46 7.09 -9.53
N TYR A 144 -2.35 7.68 -9.10
CA TYR A 144 -2.15 9.10 -8.95
C TYR A 144 -1.10 9.57 -9.94
N LYS A 145 -1.39 10.62 -10.70
CA LYS A 145 -0.38 11.40 -11.41
C LYS A 145 0.34 12.29 -10.39
N VAL A 146 1.66 12.30 -10.45
CA VAL A 146 2.53 12.99 -9.50
C VAL A 146 3.22 14.17 -10.19
N SER A 147 3.38 15.26 -9.45
CA SER A 147 4.21 16.42 -9.85
C SER A 147 5.70 16.12 -9.67
N ASP A 148 6.57 16.85 -10.37
CA ASP A 148 8.02 16.59 -10.38
C ASP A 148 8.68 16.64 -8.99
N ASP A 149 8.13 17.44 -8.06
CA ASP A 149 8.59 17.58 -6.68
C ASP A 149 7.90 16.60 -5.70
N GLY A 150 6.93 15.83 -6.17
CA GLY A 150 6.16 14.86 -5.41
C GLY A 150 5.03 15.43 -4.56
N ARG A 151 4.76 16.75 -4.60
CA ARG A 151 3.87 17.41 -3.65
C ARG A 151 2.40 17.36 -4.05
N GLU A 152 2.12 17.53 -5.34
CA GLU A 152 0.77 17.44 -5.90
C GLU A 152 0.49 16.03 -6.43
N MET A 153 -0.66 15.49 -6.04
CA MET A 153 -1.14 14.15 -6.36
C MET A 153 -2.56 14.23 -6.95
N LYS A 154 -2.72 13.81 -8.20
CA LYS A 154 -4.03 13.81 -8.87
C LYS A 154 -4.50 12.37 -9.13
N LEU A 155 -5.63 11.97 -8.55
CA LEU A 155 -6.24 10.68 -8.86
C LEU A 155 -6.67 10.65 -10.34
N VAL A 156 -6.17 9.65 -11.07
CA VAL A 156 -6.43 9.46 -12.52
C VAL A 156 -6.93 8.07 -12.87
N GLY A 157 -6.93 7.13 -11.92
CA GLY A 157 -7.48 5.80 -12.12
C GLY A 157 -7.83 5.14 -10.78
N GLN A 158 -8.87 4.31 -10.77
CA GLN A 158 -9.28 3.51 -9.62
C GLN A 158 -9.97 2.24 -10.09
N VAL A 159 -9.66 1.10 -9.48
CA VAL A 159 -10.34 -0.17 -9.74
C VAL A 159 -10.49 -0.97 -8.45
N PHE A 160 -11.66 -1.57 -8.24
CA PHE A 160 -11.94 -2.45 -7.11
C PHE A 160 -11.59 -3.90 -7.46
N LEU A 161 -10.77 -4.53 -6.62
CA LEU A 161 -10.25 -5.89 -6.72
C LEU A 161 -10.53 -6.67 -5.43
N GLY A 162 -11.82 -6.83 -5.09
CA GLY A 162 -12.26 -7.48 -3.86
C GLY A 162 -12.57 -6.47 -2.76
N GLY A 163 -12.08 -6.72 -1.54
CA GLY A 163 -12.29 -5.87 -0.36
C GLY A 163 -13.53 -6.23 0.45
N LEU A 164 -13.66 -5.57 1.60
CA LEU A 164 -14.77 -5.81 2.53
C LEU A 164 -16.05 -5.08 2.14
N LEU A 165 -15.93 -4.07 1.29
CA LEU A 165 -17.04 -3.21 0.88
C LEU A 165 -17.92 -3.80 -0.22
N LYS A 166 -17.62 -5.01 -0.69
CA LYS A 166 -18.39 -5.66 -1.76
C LYS A 166 -19.84 -5.88 -1.35
N LYS A 167 -20.74 -5.76 -2.33
CA LYS A 167 -22.17 -5.98 -2.16
C LYS A 167 -22.44 -7.39 -1.65
N GLY A 168 -23.30 -7.50 -0.63
CA GLY A 168 -23.58 -8.78 0.04
C GLY A 168 -22.45 -9.29 0.94
N GLY A 169 -21.36 -8.53 1.09
CA GLY A 169 -20.28 -8.81 2.04
C GLY A 169 -20.66 -8.50 3.49
N PRO A 170 -19.74 -8.75 4.44
CA PRO A 170 -19.98 -8.57 5.87
C PRO A 170 -20.06 -7.10 6.30
N VAL A 171 -19.51 -6.18 5.50
CA VAL A 171 -19.44 -4.74 5.80
C VAL A 171 -20.32 -3.96 4.84
N ARG A 172 -21.20 -3.12 5.39
CA ARG A 172 -22.11 -2.26 4.63
C ARG A 172 -21.68 -0.80 4.75
N ARG A 173 -21.48 -0.13 3.62
CA ARG A 173 -21.19 1.31 3.56
C ARG A 173 -22.40 2.15 3.99
N LEU A 174 -22.15 3.27 4.66
CA LEU A 174 -23.15 4.24 5.12
C LEU A 174 -22.96 5.64 4.52
N ASP A 175 -21.97 5.84 3.67
CA ASP A 175 -21.65 7.11 3.01
C ASP A 175 -22.52 7.42 1.78
N GLY A 176 -23.44 6.52 1.43
CA GLY A 176 -24.29 6.61 0.24
C GLY A 176 -23.57 6.25 -1.06
N GLY A 177 -22.30 5.80 -1.00
CA GLY A 177 -21.58 5.29 -2.16
C GLY A 177 -22.08 3.93 -2.61
N GLU A 178 -21.93 3.63 -3.90
CA GLU A 178 -22.26 2.31 -4.45
C GLU A 178 -21.24 1.27 -3.97
N ALA A 179 -21.75 0.14 -3.45
CA ALA A 179 -20.91 -0.99 -3.07
C ALA A 179 -20.43 -1.72 -4.35
N PRO A 180 -19.12 -2.00 -4.50
CA PRO A 180 -18.62 -2.76 -5.64
C PRO A 180 -19.26 -4.16 -5.69
N GLU A 181 -19.52 -4.66 -6.89
CA GLU A 181 -19.95 -6.05 -7.08
C GLU A 181 -18.81 -7.01 -6.71
N PRO A 182 -19.11 -8.23 -6.20
CA PRO A 182 -18.09 -9.26 -6.03
C PRO A 182 -17.36 -9.52 -7.37
N LEU A 183 -16.03 -9.47 -7.32
CA LEU A 183 -15.22 -9.62 -8.53
C LEU A 183 -15.00 -11.09 -8.85
N PHE A 184 -15.28 -11.46 -10.10
CA PHE A 184 -14.95 -12.77 -10.66
C PHE A 184 -13.98 -12.61 -11.83
N VAL A 185 -12.91 -13.40 -11.84
CA VAL A 185 -11.97 -13.50 -12.96
C VAL A 185 -11.82 -14.97 -13.31
N LYS A 186 -12.00 -15.33 -14.57
CA LYS A 186 -11.94 -16.73 -15.05
C LYS A 186 -12.76 -17.72 -14.20
N GLY A 187 -13.91 -17.28 -13.70
CA GLY A 187 -14.83 -18.08 -12.89
C GLY A 187 -14.48 -18.20 -11.40
N VAL A 188 -13.39 -17.57 -10.94
CA VAL A 188 -12.95 -17.54 -9.54
C VAL A 188 -13.38 -16.22 -8.91
N GLU A 189 -14.07 -16.28 -7.77
CA GLU A 189 -14.34 -15.09 -6.96
C GLU A 189 -13.06 -14.65 -6.25
N ILE A 190 -12.65 -13.40 -6.44
CA ILE A 190 -11.45 -12.85 -5.82
C ILE A 190 -11.66 -12.68 -4.31
N GLN A 191 -10.73 -13.23 -3.54
CA GLN A 191 -10.70 -13.17 -2.08
C GLN A 191 -9.68 -12.13 -1.61
N GLY A 192 -9.89 -11.61 -0.39
CA GLY A 192 -9.04 -10.54 0.13
C GLY A 192 -9.39 -9.17 -0.47
N GLY A 193 -8.46 -8.24 -0.33
CA GLY A 193 -8.44 -6.99 -1.09
C GLY A 193 -7.06 -6.79 -1.72
N SER A 194 -6.90 -5.77 -2.55
CA SER A 194 -5.60 -5.47 -3.16
C SER A 194 -4.52 -5.25 -2.09
N GLN A 195 -3.39 -5.95 -2.21
CA GLN A 195 -2.27 -5.88 -1.28
C GLN A 195 -0.96 -5.55 -2.01
N MET A 196 0.00 -6.47 -2.19
CA MET A 196 1.26 -6.12 -2.84
C MET A 196 1.03 -5.75 -4.30
N LEU A 197 1.74 -4.71 -4.71
CA LEU A 197 1.77 -4.19 -6.06
C LEU A 197 3.14 -4.45 -6.66
N GLN A 198 3.15 -4.79 -7.95
CA GLN A 198 4.39 -4.84 -8.71
C GLN A 198 4.19 -4.31 -10.12
N LEU A 199 4.89 -3.23 -10.47
CA LEU A 199 4.77 -2.61 -11.78
C LEU A 199 5.88 -3.10 -12.71
N SER A 200 5.51 -3.39 -13.97
CA SER A 200 6.48 -3.65 -15.03
C SER A 200 7.36 -2.44 -15.33
N LEU A 201 8.58 -2.68 -15.81
CA LEU A 201 9.54 -1.60 -16.13
C LEU A 201 9.00 -0.58 -17.14
N ASP A 202 8.17 -1.01 -18.10
CA ASP A 202 7.52 -0.11 -19.06
C ASP A 202 6.29 0.64 -18.49
N GLY A 203 5.93 0.38 -17.23
CA GLY A 203 4.80 0.99 -16.54
C GLY A 203 3.42 0.52 -17.01
N ARG A 204 3.32 -0.43 -17.94
CA ARG A 204 2.07 -0.79 -18.62
C ARG A 204 1.27 -1.90 -17.95
N ARG A 205 1.88 -2.66 -17.04
CA ARG A 205 1.27 -3.80 -16.35
C ARG A 205 1.53 -3.69 -14.86
N LEU A 206 0.46 -3.59 -14.08
CA LEU A 206 0.51 -3.60 -12.63
C LEU A 206 -0.05 -4.92 -12.12
N PHE A 207 0.78 -5.71 -11.45
CA PHE A 207 0.38 -6.96 -10.82
C PHE A 207 -0.04 -6.71 -9.38
N VAL A 208 -1.08 -7.42 -8.93
CA VAL A 208 -1.71 -7.21 -7.62
C VAL A 208 -1.96 -8.55 -6.95
N SER A 209 -1.39 -8.78 -5.77
CA SER A 209 -1.73 -9.92 -4.90
C SER A 209 -2.75 -9.49 -3.84
N THR A 210 -3.34 -10.46 -3.12
CA THR A 210 -4.45 -10.16 -2.19
C THR A 210 -4.20 -10.43 -0.71
N SER A 211 -3.09 -11.08 -0.33
CA SER A 211 -2.78 -11.43 1.07
C SER A 211 -1.80 -10.44 1.70
N LEU A 212 -2.10 -9.99 2.92
CA LEU A 212 -1.24 -9.11 3.72
C LEU A 212 -0.38 -9.91 4.69
N PHE A 213 -1.03 -10.61 5.62
CA PHE A 213 -0.36 -11.33 6.68
C PHE A 213 -1.35 -12.33 7.27
N SER A 214 -0.95 -13.59 7.43
CA SER A 214 -1.88 -14.70 7.67
C SER A 214 -2.89 -14.50 8.81
N SER A 215 -2.48 -13.93 9.95
CA SER A 215 -3.41 -13.67 11.06
C SER A 215 -4.37 -12.51 10.79
N TRP A 216 -3.96 -11.51 10.01
CA TRP A 216 -4.81 -10.41 9.57
C TRP A 216 -5.75 -10.87 8.45
N ASP A 217 -5.23 -11.65 7.50
CA ASP A 217 -6.02 -12.26 6.44
C ASP A 217 -7.13 -13.13 7.05
N LEU A 218 -6.80 -13.97 8.04
CA LEU A 218 -7.80 -14.79 8.73
C LEU A 218 -8.84 -13.96 9.50
N GLN A 219 -8.42 -12.84 10.11
CA GLN A 219 -9.30 -11.97 10.87
C GLN A 219 -10.28 -11.20 9.97
N PHE A 220 -9.79 -10.63 8.87
CA PHE A 220 -10.56 -9.73 8.01
C PHE A 220 -11.19 -10.45 6.82
N TYR A 221 -10.50 -11.43 6.24
CA TYR A 221 -10.93 -12.22 5.08
C TYR A 221 -10.84 -13.73 5.37
N PRO A 222 -11.62 -14.26 6.32
CA PRO A 222 -11.49 -15.64 6.80
C PRO A 222 -11.58 -16.70 5.69
N ASP A 223 -12.35 -16.42 4.63
CA ASP A 223 -12.50 -17.29 3.48
C ASP A 223 -11.17 -17.58 2.76
N MET A 224 -10.20 -16.66 2.80
CA MET A 224 -8.87 -16.83 2.18
C MET A 224 -8.14 -18.06 2.69
N ALA A 225 -8.37 -18.46 3.95
CA ALA A 225 -7.76 -19.65 4.53
C ALA A 225 -8.16 -20.95 3.79
N SER A 226 -9.34 -20.97 3.17
CA SER A 226 -9.87 -22.14 2.45
C SER A 226 -9.94 -21.98 0.93
N LYS A 227 -9.87 -20.73 0.44
CA LYS A 227 -9.99 -20.41 -0.98
C LYS A 227 -8.69 -19.88 -1.59
N GLY A 228 -7.68 -19.59 -0.77
CA GLY A 228 -6.38 -19.07 -1.21
C GLY A 228 -6.46 -17.63 -1.67
N ALA A 229 -5.29 -17.07 -1.96
CA ALA A 229 -5.15 -15.73 -2.51
C ALA A 229 -5.05 -15.77 -4.05
N GLN A 230 -5.18 -14.61 -4.68
CA GLN A 230 -5.14 -14.49 -6.14
C GLN A 230 -4.09 -13.45 -6.55
N LEU A 231 -3.46 -13.67 -7.70
CA LEU A 231 -2.63 -12.69 -8.38
C LEU A 231 -3.32 -12.24 -9.67
N LEU A 232 -3.52 -10.92 -9.77
CA LEU A 232 -4.23 -10.24 -10.85
C LEU A 232 -3.26 -9.35 -11.64
N GLN A 233 -3.68 -8.95 -12.84
CA GLN A 233 -2.98 -7.94 -13.64
C GLN A 233 -3.96 -6.81 -14.01
N LEU A 234 -3.50 -5.58 -13.86
CA LEU A 234 -4.12 -4.39 -14.42
C LEU A 234 -3.29 -3.89 -15.60
N ASP A 235 -3.98 -3.54 -16.69
CA ASP A 235 -3.42 -2.76 -17.77
C ASP A 235 -3.48 -1.27 -17.40
N VAL A 236 -2.38 -0.57 -17.66
CA VAL A 236 -2.16 0.81 -17.21
C VAL A 236 -2.05 1.75 -18.40
N ASP A 237 -2.87 2.81 -18.43
CA ASP A 237 -2.68 3.94 -19.35
C ASP A 237 -1.59 4.87 -18.79
N THR A 238 -0.39 4.79 -19.39
CA THR A 238 0.79 5.56 -19.01
C THR A 238 0.82 7.00 -19.59
N GLU A 239 -0.11 7.33 -20.47
CA GLU A 239 -0.19 8.66 -21.10
C GLU A 239 -1.18 9.55 -20.36
N ASN A 240 -2.42 9.08 -20.20
CA ASN A 240 -3.51 9.86 -19.61
C ASN A 240 -3.81 9.48 -18.16
N GLY A 241 -3.35 8.30 -17.72
CA GLY A 241 -3.83 7.65 -16.51
C GLY A 241 -5.10 6.85 -16.77
N GLY A 242 -5.28 5.79 -16.01
CA GLY A 242 -6.34 4.81 -16.16
C GLY A 242 -5.84 3.42 -15.79
N LEU A 243 -6.69 2.66 -15.09
CA LEU A 243 -6.46 1.28 -14.73
C LEU A 243 -7.60 0.43 -15.30
N GLN A 244 -7.25 -0.68 -15.93
CA GLN A 244 -8.22 -1.65 -16.43
C GLN A 244 -7.83 -3.04 -15.97
N LEU A 245 -8.77 -3.79 -15.40
CA LEU A 245 -8.54 -5.19 -15.06
C LEU A 245 -8.39 -6.04 -16.33
N ASN A 246 -7.27 -6.78 -16.42
CA ASN A 246 -7.09 -7.79 -17.44
C ASN A 246 -7.85 -9.06 -17.04
N GLN A 247 -8.99 -9.30 -17.69
CA GLN A 247 -9.86 -10.46 -17.43
C GLN A 247 -9.26 -11.81 -17.86
N ASP A 248 -8.20 -11.80 -18.66
CA ASP A 248 -7.56 -13.02 -19.19
C ASP A 248 -6.43 -13.53 -18.28
N PHE A 249 -5.96 -12.70 -17.34
CA PHE A 249 -4.87 -13.03 -16.42
C PHE A 249 -5.38 -13.29 -15.00
N LEU A 250 -5.12 -14.49 -14.49
CA LEU A 250 -5.32 -14.88 -13.10
C LEU A 250 -4.33 -15.99 -12.76
N VAL A 251 -3.63 -15.85 -11.64
CA VAL A 251 -3.01 -16.99 -10.94
C VAL A 251 -3.81 -17.23 -9.66
N ASP A 252 -4.43 -18.40 -9.56
CA ASP A 252 -5.26 -18.78 -8.43
C ASP A 252 -4.52 -19.76 -7.51
N PHE A 253 -4.05 -19.24 -6.37
CA PHE A 253 -3.33 -20.03 -5.37
C PHE A 253 -4.28 -20.88 -4.51
N GLY A 254 -5.60 -20.80 -4.72
CA GLY A 254 -6.57 -21.74 -4.13
C GLY A 254 -6.44 -23.17 -4.65
N THR A 255 -5.79 -23.35 -5.81
CA THR A 255 -5.65 -24.64 -6.50
C THR A 255 -4.29 -25.31 -6.32
N GLU A 256 -3.46 -24.79 -5.42
CA GLU A 256 -2.13 -25.34 -5.14
C GLU A 256 -2.20 -26.82 -4.67
N PRO A 257 -1.22 -27.67 -5.05
CA PRO A 257 -1.30 -29.13 -4.83
C PRO A 257 -1.42 -29.58 -3.37
N PHE A 258 -0.98 -28.73 -2.43
CA PHE A 258 -0.98 -29.01 -0.99
C PHE A 258 -2.06 -28.23 -0.22
N GLY A 259 -3.03 -27.69 -0.96
CA GLY A 259 -4.10 -26.85 -0.43
C GLY A 259 -3.87 -25.37 -0.68
N PRO A 260 -4.85 -24.53 -0.35
CA PRO A 260 -4.82 -23.10 -0.66
C PRO A 260 -3.60 -22.40 -0.09
N ALA A 261 -2.94 -21.59 -0.91
CA ALA A 261 -1.80 -20.77 -0.51
C ALA A 261 -2.14 -19.28 -0.56
N LEU A 262 -1.37 -18.50 0.20
CA LEU A 262 -1.47 -17.05 0.25
C LEU A 262 -0.28 -16.45 -0.50
N CYS A 263 -0.55 -15.58 -1.48
CA CYS A 263 0.48 -14.91 -2.28
C CYS A 263 0.68 -13.48 -1.78
N HIS A 264 1.94 -13.09 -1.60
CA HIS A 264 2.32 -11.80 -1.03
C HIS A 264 3.15 -11.02 -2.06
N GLU A 265 4.45 -10.90 -1.85
CA GLU A 265 5.37 -10.24 -2.76
C GLU A 265 5.62 -11.06 -4.03
N MET A 266 5.87 -10.35 -5.14
CA MET A 266 6.17 -10.92 -6.44
C MET A 266 7.36 -10.19 -7.05
N ARG A 267 8.19 -10.90 -7.81
CA ARG A 267 9.36 -10.33 -8.49
C ARG A 267 9.33 -10.67 -9.96
N LEU A 268 9.45 -9.65 -10.80
CA LEU A 268 9.42 -9.85 -12.25
C LEU A 268 10.81 -10.23 -12.76
N ARG A 269 10.85 -11.17 -13.70
CA ARG A 269 12.11 -11.59 -14.30
C ARG A 269 12.75 -10.41 -15.05
N GLY A 270 13.99 -10.08 -14.67
CA GLY A 270 14.74 -8.99 -15.29
C GLY A 270 14.60 -7.63 -14.57
N GLY A 271 13.95 -7.60 -13.41
CA GLY A 271 13.77 -6.40 -12.61
C GLY A 271 12.37 -5.81 -12.73
N ASP A 272 12.00 -5.02 -11.74
CA ASP A 272 10.72 -4.35 -11.58
C ASP A 272 10.88 -3.02 -10.84
N SER A 273 9.79 -2.26 -10.71
CA SER A 273 9.83 -0.91 -10.11
C SER A 273 10.16 -0.88 -8.61
N THR A 274 10.48 -1.99 -7.98
CA THR A 274 10.80 -2.05 -6.54
C THR A 274 12.02 -2.92 -6.24
N SER A 275 12.70 -3.49 -7.26
CA SER A 275 13.85 -4.39 -7.08
C SER A 275 15.20 -3.68 -7.19
N ASP A 276 15.25 -2.56 -7.92
CA ASP A 276 16.49 -1.90 -8.31
C ASP A 276 16.55 -0.47 -7.78
N ILE A 277 17.77 0.00 -7.54
CA ILE A 277 18.08 1.38 -7.19
C ILE A 277 19.15 1.86 -8.17
N TRP A 278 18.91 2.99 -8.81
CA TRP A 278 19.83 3.59 -9.78
C TRP A 278 20.78 4.59 -9.10
N LEU A 279 22.00 4.74 -9.64
CA LEU A 279 23.09 5.57 -9.10
C LEU A 279 23.61 6.53 -10.17
#